data_AF-A0A369RF24-F1
#
_entry.id   AF-A0A369RF24-F1
#
_cell.length_a   1.000
_cell.length_b   1.000
_cell.length_c   1.000
_cell.angle_alpha   90.00
_cell.angle_beta   90.00
_cell.angle_gamma   90.00
#
_symmetry.space_group_name_H-M   'P 1'
#
loop_
_entity.id
_entity.type
_entity.pdbx_description
1 polymer ?
#
loop_
_entity_poly.entity_id
_entity_poly.type
_entity_poly.pdbx_seq_one_letter_code
_entity_poly.pdbx_strand_id
1 'polypeptide(L)'
;MTNLFEIPAYEVTQIYRRRWDIEVFFKFIKQNLGYKHFLSHDMNGMKVYIYMIIITALLFLVYKIRNNLDGFKIALLQFTLDLNVY
;
A
#
# COMPACT_ATOMS: atom_id res chain seq x y z
N MET A 1 -23.14 -9.01 8.41
CA MET A 1 -23.67 -10.30 7.88
C MET A 1 -22.51 -11.02 7.20
N THR A 2 -22.42 -12.33 7.34
CA THR A 2 -21.40 -13.16 6.69
C THR A 2 -22.09 -14.38 6.09
N ASN A 3 -21.55 -14.90 4.99
CA ASN A 3 -22.01 -16.16 4.40
C ASN A 3 -21.22 -17.36 4.97
N LEU A 4 -20.31 -17.12 5.91
CA LEU A 4 -19.51 -18.14 6.57
C LEU A 4 -20.24 -18.63 7.83
N PHE A 5 -21.19 -19.56 7.63
CA PHE A 5 -21.99 -20.15 8.72
C PHE A 5 -21.28 -21.31 9.43
N GLU A 6 -20.23 -21.85 8.81
CA GLU A 6 -19.49 -23.03 9.29
C GLU A 6 -18.39 -22.68 10.31
N ILE A 7 -18.01 -21.41 10.44
CA ILE A 7 -16.95 -20.97 11.35
C ILE A 7 -17.54 -20.29 12.59
N PRO A 8 -16.92 -20.43 13.77
CA PRO A 8 -17.35 -19.76 14.98
C PRO A 8 -17.45 -18.24 14.81
N ALA A 9 -18.44 -17.62 15.46
CA ALA A 9 -18.63 -16.16 15.41
C ALA A 9 -17.35 -15.40 15.80
N TYR A 10 -16.57 -15.91 16.75
CA TYR A 10 -15.29 -15.34 17.14
C TYR A 10 -14.32 -15.24 15.94
N GLU A 11 -14.18 -16.29 15.13
CA GLU A 11 -13.31 -16.28 13.96
C GLU A 11 -13.79 -15.28 12.90
N VAL A 12 -15.10 -15.20 12.66
CA VAL A 12 -15.69 -14.18 11.79
C VAL A 12 -15.26 -12.78 12.21
N THR A 13 -15.30 -12.49 13.53
CA THR A 13 -14.88 -11.18 14.04
C THR A 13 -13.38 -10.93 13.85
N GLN A 14 -12.53 -11.94 14.01
CA GLN A 14 -11.08 -11.80 13.76
C GLN A 14 -10.77 -11.56 12.29
N ILE A 15 -11.47 -12.22 11.37
CA ILE A 15 -11.36 -11.97 9.93
C ILE A 15 -11.81 -10.53 9.63
N TYR A 16 -12.96 -10.12 10.17
CA TYR A 16 -13.48 -8.76 9.94
C TYR A 16 -12.56 -7.68 10.51
N ARG A 17 -11.81 -7.97 11.58
CA ARG A 17 -10.80 -7.06 12.13
C ARG A 17 -9.71 -6.71 11.11
N ARG A 18 -9.31 -7.66 10.27
CA ARG A 18 -8.32 -7.44 9.18
C ARG A 18 -8.81 -6.48 8.10
N ARG A 19 -10.10 -6.14 8.06
CA ARG A 19 -10.63 -5.11 7.15
C ARG A 19 -9.91 -3.76 7.34
N TRP A 20 -9.46 -3.44 8.56
CA TRP A 20 -8.72 -2.21 8.83
C TRP A 20 -7.33 -2.16 8.16
N ASP A 21 -6.75 -3.31 7.83
CA ASP A 21 -5.40 -3.36 7.26
C ASP A 21 -5.35 -2.66 5.89
N ILE A 22 -6.44 -2.71 5.12
CA ILE A 22 -6.52 -1.99 3.83
C ILE A 22 -6.49 -0.48 4.01
N GLU A 23 -7.05 0.05 5.11
CA GLU A 23 -7.05 1.47 5.41
C GLU A 23 -5.64 1.93 5.79
N VAL A 24 -4.90 1.10 6.55
CA VAL A 24 -3.48 1.33 6.86
C VAL A 24 -2.64 1.31 5.58
N PHE A 25 -2.91 0.40 4.65
CA PHE A 25 -2.25 0.36 3.34
C PHE A 25 -2.52 1.63 2.52
N PHE A 26 -3.78 2.08 2.41
CA PHE A 26 -4.09 3.33 1.71
C PHE A 26 -3.51 4.56 2.40
N LYS A 27 -3.45 4.57 3.73
CA LYS A 27 -2.75 5.61 4.49
C LYS A 27 -1.26 5.62 4.16
N PHE A 28 -0.61 4.47 4.10
CA PHE A 28 0.79 4.34 3.69
C PHE A 28 1.03 4.93 2.30
N ILE A 29 0.20 4.55 1.30
CA ILE A 29 0.30 5.06 -0.08
C ILE A 29 0.20 6.59 -0.10
N LYS A 30 -0.84 7.16 0.52
CA LYS A 30 -1.09 8.60 0.49
C LYS A 30 -0.02 9.41 1.23
N GLN A 31 0.49 8.88 2.35
CA GLN A 31 1.43 9.62 3.21
C GLN A 31 2.89 9.49 2.75
N ASN A 32 3.31 8.33 2.25
CA ASN A 32 4.72 8.07 1.97
C ASN A 32 5.05 8.09 0.47
N LEU A 33 4.11 7.69 -0.39
CA LEU A 33 4.35 7.71 -1.84
C LEU A 33 3.83 8.99 -2.52
N GLY A 34 3.24 9.92 -1.77
CA GLY A 34 2.87 11.25 -2.27
C GLY A 34 1.64 11.29 -3.19
N TYR A 35 0.95 10.18 -3.39
CA TYR A 35 -0.23 10.12 -4.26
C TYR A 35 -1.44 10.83 -3.63
N LYS A 36 -1.84 11.98 -4.21
CA LYS A 36 -2.97 12.80 -3.73
C LYS A 36 -4.11 12.93 -4.74
N HIS A 37 -3.80 12.96 -6.04
CA HIS A 37 -4.77 13.17 -7.11
C HIS A 37 -4.51 12.19 -8.26
N PHE A 38 -5.59 11.79 -8.95
CA PHE A 38 -5.48 10.96 -10.15
C PHE A 38 -4.86 11.77 -11.30
N LEU A 39 -3.98 11.12 -12.07
CA LEU A 39 -3.32 11.73 -13.22
C LEU A 39 -4.23 11.80 -14.46
N SER A 40 -5.21 10.91 -14.56
CA SER A 40 -6.19 10.84 -15.65
C SER A 40 -7.56 10.50 -15.08
N HIS A 41 -8.61 11.04 -15.70
CA HIS A 41 -10.01 10.79 -15.35
C HIS A 41 -10.70 9.83 -16.33
N ASP A 42 -9.98 9.33 -17.34
CA ASP A 42 -10.46 8.23 -18.17
C ASP A 42 -10.36 6.90 -17.42
N MET A 43 -11.28 5.97 -17.69
CA MET A 43 -11.34 4.68 -17.00
C MET A 43 -10.07 3.86 -17.20
N ASN A 44 -9.51 3.84 -18.42
CA ASN A 44 -8.29 3.09 -18.70
C ASN A 44 -7.08 3.80 -18.09
N GLY A 45 -7.05 5.13 -18.17
CA GLY A 45 -6.05 5.95 -17.48
C GLY A 45 -5.99 5.68 -15.97
N MET A 46 -7.16 5.63 -15.31
CA MET A 46 -7.25 5.31 -13.88
C MET A 46 -6.78 3.89 -13.56
N LYS A 47 -7.16 2.88 -14.37
CA LYS A 47 -6.70 1.49 -14.17
C LYS A 47 -5.18 1.41 -14.20
N VAL A 48 -4.56 1.95 -15.26
CA VAL A 48 -3.10 1.96 -15.40
C VAL A 48 -2.44 2.69 -14.23
N TYR A 49 -2.99 3.84 -13.83
CA TYR A 49 -2.48 4.61 -12.70
C TYR A 49 -2.53 3.83 -11.38
N ILE A 50 -3.63 3.13 -11.11
CA ILE A 50 -3.76 2.27 -9.92
C ILE A 50 -2.73 1.13 -9.95
N TYR A 51 -2.55 0.47 -11.09
CA TYR A 51 -1.52 -0.58 -11.22
C TYR A 51 -0.12 -0.04 -10.95
N MET A 52 0.22 1.15 -11.48
CA MET A 52 1.51 1.80 -11.23
C MET A 52 1.72 2.13 -9.75
N ILE A 53 0.68 2.62 -9.05
CA ILE A 53 0.75 2.89 -7.60
C ILE A 53 1.06 1.61 -6.82
N ILE A 54 0.36 0.51 -7.13
CA ILE A 54 0.54 -0.77 -6.44
C ILE A 54 1.95 -1.33 -6.70
N ILE A 55 2.43 -1.28 -7.95
CA ILE A 55 3.78 -1.73 -8.31
C ILE A 55 4.83 -0.90 -7.57
N THR A 56 4.69 0.43 -7.55
CA THR A 56 5.61 1.33 -6.84
C THR A 56 5.62 1.04 -5.34
N ALA A 57 4.45 0.83 -4.74
CA ALA A 57 4.32 0.47 -3.33
C ALA A 57 5.05 -0.85 -3.02
N LEU A 58 4.93 -1.86 -3.88
CA LEU A 58 5.62 -3.14 -3.72
C LEU A 58 7.14 -2.98 -3.84
N LEU A 59 7.62 -2.27 -4.86
CA LEU A 59 9.05 -2.02 -5.04
C LEU A 59 9.65 -1.29 -3.84
N PHE A 60 8.95 -0.28 -3.32
CA PHE A 60 9.37 0.45 -2.13
C PHE A 60 9.45 -0.45 -0.89
N LEU A 61 8.45 -1.34 -0.68
CA LEU A 61 8.47 -2.29 0.44
C LEU A 61 9.63 -3.28 0.31
N VAL A 62 9.88 -3.81 -0.88
CA VAL A 62 11.02 -4.69 -1.15
C VAL A 62 12.34 -3.97 -0.88
N TYR A 63 12.49 -2.72 -1.34
CA TYR A 63 13.67 -1.89 -1.06
C TYR A 63 13.89 -1.71 0.45
N LYS A 64 12.83 -1.36 1.20
CA LYS A 64 12.90 -1.19 2.65
C LYS A 64 13.36 -2.47 3.35
N ILE A 65 12.80 -3.62 2.97
CA ILE A 65 13.15 -4.93 3.54
C ILE A 65 14.60 -5.28 3.20
N ARG A 66 15.00 -5.12 1.94
CA ARG A 66 16.35 -5.47 1.46
C ARG A 66 17.44 -4.66 2.16
N ASN A 67 17.16 -3.39 2.49
CA ASN A 67 18.10 -2.51 3.17
C ASN A 67 17.95 -2.52 4.71
N ASN A 68 17.11 -3.39 5.27
CA ASN A 68 16.83 -3.47 6.71
C ASN A 68 16.51 -2.11 7.35
N LEU A 69 15.69 -1.31 6.66
CA LEU A 69 15.38 0.05 7.12
C LEU A 69 14.14 0.06 8.00
N ASP A 70 14.29 0.64 9.19
CA ASP A 70 13.19 0.85 10.11
C ASP A 70 12.40 2.12 9.77
N GLY A 71 11.07 1.98 9.75
CA GLY A 71 10.15 3.06 9.43
C GLY A 71 10.09 3.44 7.93
N PHE A 72 9.04 4.19 7.56
CA PHE A 72 8.79 4.54 6.16
C PHE A 72 9.51 5.83 5.71
N LYS A 73 9.75 6.76 6.63
CA LYS A 73 10.36 8.07 6.29
C LYS A 73 11.83 7.95 5.88
N ILE A 74 12.62 7.20 6.66
CA ILE A 74 14.05 6.98 6.39
C ILE A 74 14.20 6.18 5.08
N ALA A 75 13.39 5.13 4.91
CA ALA A 75 13.35 4.35 3.68
C ALA A 75 12.99 5.20 2.45
N LEU A 76 12.03 6.12 2.57
CA LEU A 76 11.68 7.05 1.48
C LEU A 76 12.82 8.00 1.14
N LEU A 77 13.45 8.59 2.16
CA LEU A 77 14.60 9.48 1.94
C LEU A 77 15.72 8.76 1.19
N GLN A 78 16.13 7.58 1.65
CA GLN A 78 17.19 6.81 1.00
C GLN A 78 16.79 6.36 -0.41
N PHE A 79 15.56 5.86 -0.58
CA PHE A 79 15.04 5.46 -1.88
C PHE A 79 15.06 6.63 -2.88
N THR A 80 14.67 7.83 -2.47
CA THR A 80 14.71 9.02 -3.32
C THR A 80 16.14 9.47 -3.62
N LEU A 81 17.04 9.43 -2.64
CA LEU A 81 18.45 9.74 -2.86
C LEU A 81 19.09 8.78 -3.87
N ASP A 82 18.88 7.48 -3.71
CA ASP A 82 19.41 6.45 -4.61
C ASP A 82 18.89 6.61 -6.04
N LEU A 83 17.63 7.02 -6.21
CA LEU A 83 17.04 7.29 -7.53
C LEU A 83 17.60 8.55 -8.20
N ASN A 84 18.02 9.56 -7.43
CA ASN A 84 18.55 10.82 -7.97
C ASN A 84 20.05 10.76 -8.28
N VAL A 85 20.74 9.71 -7.83
CA VAL A 85 22.18 9.50 -8.07
C VAL A 85 22.46 8.91 -9.46
N TYR A 86 21.42 8.46 -10.17
CA TYR A 86 21.46 7.99 -11.56
C TYR A 86 20.72 8.96 -12.49
#